data_AF-A0A6I5CC36-F1
#
_entry.id   AF-A0A6I5CC36-F1
#
_cell.length_a   1.000
_cell.length_b   1.000
_cell.length_c   1.000
_cell.angle_alpha   90.00
_cell.angle_beta   90.00
_cell.angle_gamma   90.00
#
_symmetry.space_group_name_H-M   'P 1'
#
loop_
_entity.id
_entity.type
_entity.pdbx_description
1 polymer ?
#
loop_
_entity_poly.entity_id
_entity_poly.type
_entity_poly.pdbx_seq_one_letter_code
_entity_poly.pdbx_strand_id
1 'polypeptide(L)'
;LAPIVAEGFRALDAGDGDRFAEELRSTLPLAQHLFEGNALTMRFFKTGFVFLAWLSGHQDHFRMVWGEQSARSVPHLAKVYRLADGLGLFPDPELAERRMRTVLATAGLA
;
A
#
# COMPACT_ATOMS: atom_id res chain seq x y z
N LEU A 1 -7.19 0.88 -0.95
CA LEU A 1 -7.86 2.05 -0.35
C LEU A 1 -9.30 2.22 -0.80
N ALA A 2 -9.63 1.95 -2.08
CA ALA A 2 -10.95 2.22 -2.64
C ALA A 2 -12.15 1.75 -1.78
N PRO A 3 -12.16 0.53 -1.17
CA PRO A 3 -13.30 0.10 -0.36
C PRO A 3 -13.54 0.95 0.90
N ILE A 4 -12.48 1.27 1.65
CA ILE A 4 -12.55 2.09 2.88
C ILE A 4 -13.02 3.51 2.54
N VAL A 5 -12.44 4.09 1.49
CA VAL A 5 -12.81 5.43 1.03
C VAL A 5 -14.27 5.47 0.57
N ALA A 6 -14.74 4.45 -0.15
CA ALA A 6 -16.13 4.35 -0.56
C ALA A 6 -17.09 4.27 0.65
N GLU A 7 -16.73 3.55 1.72
CA GLU A 7 -17.51 3.53 2.95
C GLU A 7 -17.58 4.90 3.62
N GLY A 8 -16.43 5.58 3.72
CA GLY A 8 -16.39 6.94 4.24
C GLY A 8 -17.33 7.88 3.48
N PHE A 9 -17.30 7.85 2.15
CA PHE A 9 -18.21 8.68 1.33
C PHE A 9 -19.68 8.31 1.51
N ARG A 10 -20.01 7.02 1.65
CA ARG A 10 -21.38 6.60 1.98
C ARG A 10 -21.86 7.13 3.33
N ALA A 11 -20.98 7.15 4.33
CA ALA A 11 -21.28 7.75 5.63
C ALA A 11 -21.51 9.27 5.51
N LEU A 12 -20.68 9.95 4.71
CA LEU A 12 -20.84 11.37 4.43
C LEU A 12 -22.18 11.68 3.74
N ASP A 13 -22.58 10.87 2.75
CA ASP A 13 -23.87 10.99 2.06
C ASP A 13 -25.06 10.78 3.02
N ALA A 14 -24.88 9.98 4.08
CA ALA A 14 -25.85 9.77 5.14
C ALA A 14 -25.84 10.88 6.21
N GLY A 15 -24.98 11.90 6.08
CA GLY A 15 -24.82 12.99 7.03
C GLY A 15 -23.92 12.68 8.23
N ASP A 16 -23.23 11.55 8.23
CA ASP A 16 -22.32 11.12 9.29
C ASP A 16 -20.87 11.54 8.99
N GLY A 17 -20.58 12.81 9.30
CA GLY A 17 -19.24 13.39 9.09
C GLY A 17 -18.16 12.81 10.00
N ASP A 18 -18.53 12.33 11.19
CA ASP A 18 -17.60 11.74 12.15
C ASP A 18 -17.09 10.40 11.64
N ARG A 19 -18.00 9.54 11.16
CA ARG A 19 -17.63 8.27 10.54
C ARG A 19 -16.82 8.47 9.25
N PHE A 20 -17.19 9.43 8.41
CA PHE A 20 -16.36 9.79 7.24
C PHE A 20 -14.92 10.14 7.66
N ALA A 21 -14.76 10.99 8.67
CA ALA A 21 -13.47 11.42 9.15
C ALA A 21 -12.68 10.25 9.78
N GLU A 22 -13.34 9.35 10.49
CA GLU A 22 -12.74 8.14 11.06
C GLU A 22 -12.18 7.21 9.98
N GLU A 23 -13.00 6.87 8.97
CA GLU A 23 -12.61 6.00 7.86
C GLU A 23 -11.41 6.59 7.10
N LEU A 24 -11.43 7.88 6.78
CA LEU A 24 -10.33 8.57 6.09
C LEU A 24 -9.07 8.62 6.96
N ARG A 25 -9.20 8.90 8.26
CA ARG A 25 -8.07 8.97 9.20
C ARG A 25 -7.37 7.61 9.32
N SER A 26 -8.10 6.50 9.25
CA SER A 26 -7.52 5.15 9.26
C SER A 26 -6.52 4.94 8.12
N THR A 27 -6.75 5.57 6.96
CA THR A 27 -5.91 5.41 5.76
C THR A 27 -4.65 6.28 5.75
N LEU A 28 -4.62 7.33 6.57
CA LEU A 28 -3.55 8.35 6.56
C LEU A 28 -2.16 7.75 6.78
N PRO A 29 -1.92 6.82 7.72
CA PRO A 29 -0.59 6.25 7.92
C PRO A 29 -0.04 5.58 6.66
N LEU A 30 -0.86 4.83 5.93
CA LEU A 30 -0.45 4.20 4.67
C LEU A 30 -0.18 5.25 3.60
N ALA A 31 -1.09 6.21 3.43
CA ALA A 31 -0.94 7.27 2.43
C ALA A 31 0.34 8.08 2.68
N GLN A 32 0.53 8.58 3.90
CA GLN A 32 1.73 9.33 4.28
C GLN A 32 3.01 8.52 4.05
N HIS A 33 2.98 7.23 4.36
CA HIS A 33 4.15 6.36 4.16
C HIS A 33 4.46 6.15 2.68
N LEU A 34 3.47 5.96 1.80
CA LEU A 34 3.68 5.83 0.35
C LEU A 34 4.36 7.08 -0.26
N PHE A 35 4.01 8.25 0.26
CA PHE A 35 4.56 9.55 -0.15
C PHE A 35 5.77 10.00 0.68
N GLU A 36 6.24 9.18 1.63
CA GLU A 36 7.37 9.52 2.51
C GLU A 36 8.64 9.78 1.70
N GLY A 37 9.39 10.80 2.07
CA GLY A 37 10.65 11.17 1.43
C GLY A 37 10.90 12.67 1.38
N ASN A 38 11.94 13.04 0.64
CA ASN A 38 12.19 14.43 0.25
C ASN A 38 11.61 14.69 -1.15
N ALA A 39 11.68 15.94 -1.62
CA ALA A 39 11.16 16.31 -2.93
C ALA A 39 11.70 15.43 -4.08
N LEU A 40 12.95 14.97 -3.99
CA LEU A 40 13.55 14.10 -5.00
C LEU A 40 12.99 12.68 -4.93
N THR A 41 12.81 12.10 -3.74
CA THR A 41 12.33 10.72 -3.60
C THR A 41 10.82 10.58 -3.68
N MET A 42 10.06 11.67 -3.50
CA MET A 42 8.61 11.68 -3.62
C MET A 42 8.13 11.20 -4.99
N ARG A 43 8.90 11.41 -6.07
CA ARG A 43 8.57 10.89 -7.42
C ARG A 43 8.43 9.36 -7.50
N PHE A 44 8.98 8.63 -6.51
CA PHE A 44 8.93 7.17 -6.41
C PHE A 44 7.75 6.66 -5.56
N PHE A 45 6.75 7.50 -5.27
CA PHE A 45 5.52 7.06 -4.62
C PHE A 45 4.84 5.91 -5.38
N LYS A 46 4.88 5.95 -6.72
CA LYS A 46 4.31 4.92 -7.61
C LYS A 46 4.85 3.52 -7.36
N THR A 47 6.09 3.39 -6.87
CA THR A 47 6.67 2.09 -6.52
C THR A 47 5.83 1.38 -5.46
N GLY A 48 5.37 2.12 -4.43
CA GLY A 48 4.49 1.57 -3.40
C GLY A 48 3.11 1.20 -3.93
N PHE A 49 2.55 1.97 -4.87
CA PHE A 49 1.25 1.65 -5.49
C PHE A 49 1.32 0.39 -6.35
N VAL A 50 2.33 0.28 -7.22
CA VAL A 50 2.54 -0.92 -8.05
C VAL A 50 2.84 -2.13 -7.16
N PHE A 51 3.58 -1.93 -6.06
CA PHE A 51 3.84 -2.96 -5.08
C PHE A 51 2.54 -3.48 -4.44
N LEU A 52 1.65 -2.60 -3.99
CA LEU A 52 0.35 -2.98 -3.44
C LEU A 52 -0.55 -3.67 -4.48
N ALA A 53 -0.54 -3.19 -5.73
CA ALA A 53 -1.31 -3.81 -6.81
C ALA A 53 -0.84 -5.24 -7.08
N TRP A 54 0.47 -5.46 -7.10
CA TRP A 54 1.05 -6.79 -7.19
C TRP A 54 0.70 -7.63 -5.97
N LEU A 55 0.87 -7.16 -4.74
CA LEU A 55 0.48 -7.95 -3.56
C LEU A 55 -1.02 -8.34 -3.56
N SER A 56 -1.88 -7.46 -4.08
CA SER A 56 -3.34 -7.67 -4.15
C SER A 56 -3.79 -8.56 -5.32
N GLY A 57 -2.88 -9.09 -6.14
CA GLY A 57 -3.24 -9.97 -7.26
C GLY A 57 -3.69 -9.24 -8.52
N HIS A 58 -3.60 -7.90 -8.59
CA HIS A 58 -4.00 -7.14 -9.79
C HIS A 58 -2.99 -7.26 -10.94
N GLN A 59 -1.81 -7.80 -10.68
CA GLN A 59 -0.77 -8.07 -11.68
C GLN A 59 0.11 -9.25 -11.23
N ASP A 60 0.77 -9.90 -12.19
CA ASP A 60 1.56 -11.10 -11.94
C ASP A 60 3.00 -10.82 -11.51
N HIS A 61 3.53 -9.64 -11.81
CA HIS A 61 4.93 -9.28 -11.55
C HIS A 61 5.10 -7.95 -10.81
N PHE A 62 6.17 -7.83 -10.02
CA PHE A 62 6.64 -6.55 -9.50
C PHE A 62 7.80 -6.01 -10.34
N ARG A 63 7.45 -5.36 -11.46
CA ARG A 63 8.39 -4.73 -12.40
C ARG A 63 7.79 -3.43 -12.90
N MET A 64 8.64 -2.43 -13.07
CA MET A 64 8.27 -1.08 -13.51
C MET A 64 9.20 -0.61 -14.61
N VAL A 65 8.71 0.32 -15.43
CA VAL A 65 9.53 1.02 -16.43
C VAL A 65 10.73 1.66 -15.72
N TRP A 66 11.90 1.67 -16.38
CA TRP A 66 13.16 2.19 -15.82
C TRP A 66 13.68 1.46 -14.58
N GLY A 67 13.12 0.30 -14.23
CA GLY A 67 13.57 -0.47 -13.07
C GLY A 67 13.12 0.13 -11.73
N GLU A 68 12.11 1.00 -11.72
CA GLU A 68 11.68 1.73 -10.52
C GLU A 68 11.10 0.85 -9.41
N GLN A 69 10.89 -0.45 -9.64
CA GLN A 69 10.57 -1.39 -8.56
C GLN A 69 11.64 -1.42 -7.45
N SER A 70 12.90 -1.03 -7.77
CA SER A 70 13.99 -0.92 -6.79
C SER A 70 14.17 0.49 -6.20
N ALA A 71 13.28 1.44 -6.53
CA ALA A 71 13.44 2.84 -6.10
C ALA A 71 13.05 3.10 -4.63
N ARG A 72 12.44 2.12 -3.97
CA ARG A 72 12.13 2.12 -2.54
C ARG A 72 12.87 0.99 -1.84
N SER A 73 13.32 1.25 -0.62
CA SER A 73 14.06 0.27 0.16
C SER A 73 13.16 -0.88 0.64
N VAL A 74 13.76 -2.04 0.92
CA VAL A 74 13.03 -3.20 1.47
C VAL A 74 12.31 -2.87 2.79
N PRO A 75 12.92 -2.14 3.76
CA PRO A 75 12.18 -1.70 4.95
C PRO A 75 10.97 -0.82 4.64
N HIS A 76 11.06 0.05 3.63
CA HIS A 76 9.94 0.88 3.20
C HIS A 76 8.80 0.00 2.65
N LEU A 77 9.11 -0.96 1.78
CA LEU A 77 8.11 -1.91 1.23
C LEU A 77 7.50 -2.80 2.32
N ALA A 78 8.29 -3.27 3.28
CA ALA A 78 7.79 -4.06 4.41
C ALA A 78 6.84 -3.25 5.32
N LYS A 79 7.07 -1.95 5.49
CA LYS A 79 6.14 -1.05 6.20
C LYS A 79 4.88 -0.78 5.38
N VAL A 80 4.98 -0.62 4.06
CA VAL A 80 3.80 -0.56 3.16
C VAL A 80 2.93 -1.81 3.32
N TYR A 81 3.51 -3.01 3.28
CA TYR A 81 2.80 -4.27 3.49
C TYR A 81 2.05 -4.28 4.82
N ARG A 82 2.73 -4.02 5.95
CA ARG A 82 2.12 -4.04 7.28
C ARG A 82 0.97 -3.03 7.43
N LEU A 83 1.14 -1.83 6.89
CA LEU A 83 0.10 -0.80 6.96
C LEU A 83 -1.12 -1.16 6.09
N ALA A 84 -0.91 -1.79 4.94
CA ALA A 84 -2.01 -2.24 4.08
C ALA A 84 -2.73 -3.48 4.65
N ASP A 85 -1.98 -4.40 5.25
CA ASP A 85 -2.51 -5.59 5.93
C ASP A 85 -3.39 -5.20 7.13
N GLY A 86 -2.93 -4.26 7.95
CA GLY A 86 -3.71 -3.72 9.07
C GLY A 86 -5.00 -2.99 8.65
N LEU A 87 -5.13 -2.64 7.37
CA LEU A 87 -6.34 -2.06 6.76
C LEU A 87 -7.19 -3.09 6.02
N GLY A 88 -6.82 -4.38 6.03
CA GLY A 88 -7.54 -5.44 5.32
C GLY A 88 -7.60 -5.22 3.81
N LEU A 89 -6.59 -4.59 3.21
CA LEU A 89 -6.63 -4.19 1.80
C LEU A 89 -6.36 -5.33 0.81
N PHE A 90 -5.87 -6.47 1.27
CA PHE A 90 -5.52 -7.60 0.41
C PHE A 90 -6.73 -8.53 0.21
N PRO A 91 -7.21 -8.71 -1.04
CA PRO A 91 -8.29 -9.66 -1.32
C PRO A 91 -7.91 -11.11 -0.99
N ASP A 92 -6.63 -11.46 -1.17
CA ASP A 92 -6.01 -12.73 -0.78
C ASP A 92 -4.79 -12.44 0.12
N PRO A 93 -4.96 -12.45 1.45
CA PRO A 93 -3.87 -12.22 2.39
C PRO A 93 -2.73 -13.23 2.28
N GLU A 94 -3.03 -14.49 1.95
CA GLU A 94 -2.01 -15.53 1.81
C GLU A 94 -1.13 -15.30 0.57
N LEU A 95 -1.73 -14.85 -0.54
CA LEU A 95 -0.99 -14.43 -1.73
C LEU A 95 -0.08 -13.24 -1.41
N ALA A 96 -0.60 -12.23 -0.71
CA ALA A 96 0.17 -11.07 -0.31
C ALA A 96 1.35 -11.46 0.59
N GLU A 97 1.13 -12.33 1.58
CA GLU A 97 2.19 -12.84 2.46
C GLU A 97 3.27 -13.58 1.66
N ARG A 98 2.87 -14.55 0.80
CA ARG A 98 3.81 -15.31 -0.03
C ARG A 98 4.66 -14.39 -0.90
N ARG A 99 4.04 -13.40 -1.56
CA ARG A 99 4.73 -12.42 -2.40
C ARG A 99 5.68 -11.52 -1.59
N MET A 100 5.27 -11.06 -0.41
CA MET A 100 6.14 -10.30 0.49
C MET A 100 7.35 -11.13 0.94
N ARG A 101 7.15 -12.41 1.29
CA ARG A 101 8.26 -13.33 1.63
C ARG A 101 9.26 -13.48 0.49
N THR A 102 8.81 -13.55 -0.76
CA THR A 102 9.72 -13.57 -1.92
C THR A 102 10.59 -12.31 -2.00
N VAL A 103 10.05 -11.13 -1.70
CA VAL A 103 10.81 -9.87 -1.67
C VAL A 103 11.89 -9.91 -0.58
N LEU A 104 11.54 -10.37 0.62
CA LEU A 104 12.48 -10.50 1.74
C LEU A 104 13.59 -11.52 1.43
N ALA A 105 13.23 -12.68 0.89
CA ALA A 105 14.18 -13.71 0.48
C ALA A 105 15.14 -13.20 -0.59
N THR A 106 14.65 -12.45 -1.58
CA THR A 106 15.48 -11.83 -2.63
C THR A 106 16.44 -10.78 -2.05
N ALA A 107 16.08 -10.15 -0.92
CA ALA A 107 16.93 -9.23 -0.17
C ALA A 107 17.89 -9.94 0.80
N GLY A 108 17.91 -11.27 0.84
CA GLY A 108 18.78 -12.06 1.73
C GLY A 108 18.27 -12.18 3.16
N LEU A 109 16.99 -11.90 3.41
CA LEU A 109 16.36 -12.04 4.72
C LEU A 109 15.60 -13.38 4.77
N ALA A 110 15.83 -14.16 5.82
CA ALA A 110 15.20 -15.46 6.09
C ALA A 110 13.90 -15.32 6.88
#